data_AF-W2TLW4-F1
#
_entry.id   AF-W2TLW4-F1
#
_cell.length_a   1.000
_cell.length_b   1.000
_cell.length_c   1.000
_cell.angle_alpha   90.00
_cell.angle_beta   90.00
_cell.angle_gamma   90.00
#
_symmetry.space_group_name_H-M   'P 1'
#
loop_
_entity.id
_entity.type
_entity.pdbx_description
1 polymer ?
#
loop_
_entity_poly.entity_id
_entity_poly.type
_entity_poly.pdbx_seq_one_letter_code
_entity_poly.pdbx_strand_id
1 'polypeptide(L)'
;MDGGDMSLHAPMRAFASRSAFLLFLLASPVLPLRCHLYHEIWEDGHKLEITPDICSSSRYCVSAIYRDPDPVKKNGYSHGCDRVDCDESDQMSSTVWHSAPGGLRCRDHRDYGRRGRITDGVWQKPVNLSACFSGDHRRDTIISVEIRDKGKGSRGESAVILDPLAPGFEIVPLRALFNERTKDILIKTNSNGATNGAMLGVTFHCLGDVAQSSKNAETYVGEVFVFPKPTDWGRCHVIMVQLNSEIAKKNFSRLL
;
A
#
# COMPACT_ATOMS: atom_id res chain seq x y z
N MET A 1 -45.13 -67.11 -22.14
CA MET A 1 -44.02 -67.05 -21.17
C MET A 1 -43.22 -65.83 -21.56
N ASP A 2 -43.61 -64.70 -20.96
CA ASP A 2 -42.99 -63.39 -21.20
C ASP A 2 -41.74 -63.24 -20.32
N GLY A 3 -40.59 -63.05 -20.96
CA GLY A 3 -39.33 -62.70 -20.32
C GLY A 3 -39.16 -61.18 -20.33
N GLY A 4 -39.49 -60.53 -19.21
CA GLY A 4 -39.25 -59.11 -18.98
C GLY A 4 -37.84 -58.88 -18.43
N ASP A 5 -37.02 -58.17 -19.21
CA ASP A 5 -35.65 -57.79 -18.88
C ASP A 5 -35.66 -56.55 -17.95
N MET A 6 -35.21 -56.74 -16.71
CA MET A 6 -35.11 -55.70 -15.67
C MET A 6 -33.75 -55.01 -15.77
N SER A 7 -33.70 -53.90 -16.51
CA SER A 7 -32.52 -53.04 -16.57
C SER A 7 -32.38 -52.22 -15.27
N LEU A 8 -31.42 -52.59 -14.42
CA LEU A 8 -31.02 -51.84 -13.22
C LEU A 8 -30.20 -50.61 -13.62
N HIS A 9 -30.81 -49.42 -13.55
CA HIS A 9 -30.08 -48.16 -13.51
C HIS A 9 -29.47 -47.94 -12.11
N ALA A 10 -28.15 -48.01 -12.02
CA ALA A 10 -27.41 -47.60 -10.83
C ALA A 10 -27.34 -46.06 -10.74
N PRO A 11 -27.59 -45.45 -9.57
CA PRO A 11 -27.40 -44.01 -9.38
C PRO A 11 -25.91 -43.66 -9.22
N MET A 12 -25.39 -42.88 -10.16
CA MET A 12 -24.08 -42.22 -10.04
C MET A 12 -24.09 -41.27 -8.84
N ARG A 13 -23.33 -41.61 -7.79
CA ARG A 13 -23.05 -40.73 -6.65
C ARG A 13 -22.07 -39.64 -7.09
N ALA A 14 -22.53 -38.40 -7.14
CA ALA A 14 -21.69 -37.23 -7.32
C ALA A 14 -20.81 -37.01 -6.07
N PHE A 15 -19.51 -37.25 -6.20
CA PHE A 15 -18.54 -36.86 -5.19
C PHE A 15 -18.25 -35.36 -5.33
N ALA A 16 -18.78 -34.57 -4.40
CA ALA A 16 -18.41 -33.16 -4.26
C ALA A 16 -16.97 -33.07 -3.72
N SER A 17 -15.99 -33.07 -4.62
CA SER A 17 -14.60 -32.74 -4.28
C SER A 17 -14.53 -31.25 -3.91
N ARG A 18 -14.38 -30.96 -2.62
CA ARG A 18 -14.13 -29.60 -2.12
C ARG A 18 -12.64 -29.33 -2.24
N SER A 19 -12.23 -28.68 -3.31
CA SER A 19 -10.85 -28.25 -3.46
C SER A 19 -10.58 -26.98 -2.63
N ALA A 20 -9.51 -27.00 -1.85
CA ALA A 20 -9.08 -25.89 -1.02
C ALA A 20 -7.90 -25.16 -1.67
N PHE A 21 -7.96 -23.82 -1.69
CA PHE A 21 -6.82 -22.96 -2.00
C PHE A 21 -5.88 -22.92 -0.78
N LEU A 22 -4.64 -23.40 -0.92
CA LEU A 22 -3.60 -23.20 0.10
C LEU A 22 -2.76 -21.99 -0.32
N LEU A 23 -3.11 -20.81 0.20
CA LEU A 23 -2.36 -19.57 0.00
C LEU A 23 -1.31 -19.46 1.12
N PHE A 24 -0.04 -19.70 0.81
CA PHE A 24 1.06 -19.30 1.71
C PHE A 24 1.29 -17.78 1.54
N LEU A 25 0.62 -16.98 2.37
CA LEU A 25 0.82 -15.54 2.48
C LEU A 25 2.06 -15.24 3.34
N LEU A 26 3.24 -15.28 2.74
CA LEU A 26 4.45 -14.66 3.31
C LEU A 26 4.54 -13.22 2.78
N ALA A 27 3.68 -12.33 3.29
CA ALA A 27 3.76 -10.92 2.97
C ALA A 27 4.53 -10.20 4.09
N SER A 28 5.79 -9.83 3.81
CA SER A 28 6.43 -8.74 4.55
C SER A 28 5.74 -7.44 4.15
N PRO A 29 5.04 -6.74 5.05
CA PRO A 29 4.41 -5.49 4.70
C PRO A 29 5.50 -4.44 4.49
N VAL A 30 5.81 -4.12 3.23
CA VAL A 30 6.44 -2.83 2.93
C VAL A 30 5.41 -1.77 3.28
N LEU A 31 5.58 -1.16 4.45
CA LEU A 31 4.63 -0.16 4.95
C LEU A 31 4.70 1.06 4.01
N PRO A 32 3.57 1.55 3.47
CA PRO A 32 3.55 2.82 2.76
C PRO A 32 4.13 3.90 3.70
N LEU A 33 4.75 4.96 3.16
CA LEU A 33 5.14 6.12 3.97
C LEU A 33 3.88 6.63 4.69
N ARG A 34 3.76 6.30 5.97
CA ARG A 34 2.64 6.71 6.81
C ARG A 34 3.06 7.95 7.58
N CYS A 35 2.21 8.96 7.56
CA CYS A 35 2.36 10.07 8.48
C CYS A 35 2.14 9.55 9.91
N HIS A 36 2.97 10.03 10.84
CA HIS A 36 2.82 9.75 12.25
C HIS A 36 2.24 10.97 12.98
N LEU A 37 1.35 10.71 13.92
CA LEU A 37 0.90 11.68 14.91
C LEU A 37 1.91 11.68 16.07
N TYR A 38 2.57 12.80 16.30
CA TYR A 38 3.48 12.99 17.43
C TYR A 38 3.41 14.43 17.90
N HIS A 39 3.16 14.63 19.19
CA HIS A 39 3.13 15.96 19.79
C HIS A 39 4.11 16.01 20.95
N GLU A 40 4.93 17.05 20.97
CA GLU A 40 5.71 17.45 22.12
C GLU A 40 5.59 18.96 22.29
N ILE A 41 4.61 19.37 23.09
CA ILE A 41 4.25 20.76 23.31
C ILE A 41 4.24 21.08 24.80
N TRP A 42 4.64 22.30 25.13
CA TRP A 42 4.66 22.87 26.47
C TRP A 42 3.61 23.97 26.53
N GLU A 43 2.64 23.84 27.42
CA GLU A 43 1.57 24.83 27.62
C GLU A 43 1.24 24.90 29.11
N ASP A 44 1.04 26.12 29.62
CA ASP A 44 0.78 26.40 31.03
C ASP A 44 1.82 25.79 32.01
N GLY A 45 3.07 25.68 31.57
CA GLY A 45 4.16 25.09 32.36
C GLY A 45 4.16 23.55 32.39
N HIS A 46 3.26 22.91 31.64
CA HIS A 46 3.15 21.45 31.55
C HIS A 46 3.58 20.93 30.17
N LYS A 47 4.25 19.78 30.16
CA LYS A 47 4.55 19.04 28.93
C LYS A 47 3.33 18.18 28.55
N LEU A 48 2.80 18.40 27.36
CA LEU A 48 1.84 17.55 26.68
C LEU A 48 2.59 16.74 25.62
N GLU A 49 2.67 15.44 25.85
CA GLU A 49 3.30 14.48 24.94
C GLU A 49 2.26 13.45 24.50
N ILE A 50 2.07 13.30 23.19
CA ILE A 50 1.23 12.24 22.63
C ILE A 50 2.14 11.14 22.09
N THR A 51 1.93 9.92 22.56
CA THR A 51 2.61 8.72 22.07
C THR A 51 2.49 8.63 20.55
N PRO A 52 3.60 8.35 19.83
CA PRO A 52 3.56 8.20 18.38
C PRO A 52 2.46 7.24 17.91
N ASP A 53 1.58 7.70 17.05
CA ASP A 53 0.54 6.88 16.43
C ASP A 53 0.55 7.04 14.90
N ILE A 54 -0.08 6.11 14.19
CA ILE A 54 -0.19 6.12 12.73
C ILE A 54 -1.48 6.84 12.35
N CYS A 55 -1.38 7.85 11.49
CA CYS A 55 -2.59 8.49 10.98
C CYS A 55 -3.44 7.53 10.14
N SER A 56 -4.76 7.66 10.29
CA SER A 56 -5.76 6.98 9.46
C SER A 56 -5.83 7.51 8.01
N SER A 57 -5.30 8.71 7.74
CA SER A 57 -5.19 9.32 6.40
C SER A 57 -3.77 9.82 6.16
N SER A 58 -3.17 9.48 5.02
CA SER A 58 -1.82 9.92 4.62
C SER A 58 -1.82 11.02 3.56
N ARG A 59 -2.98 11.63 3.27
CA ARG A 59 -3.09 12.60 2.17
C ARG A 59 -2.36 13.91 2.43
N TYR A 60 -2.16 14.26 3.70
CA TYR A 60 -1.47 15.49 4.12
C TYR A 60 -0.72 15.20 5.42
N CYS A 61 0.60 15.31 5.41
CA CYS A 61 1.40 15.30 6.63
C CYS A 61 1.80 16.76 6.95
N VAL A 62 1.45 17.26 8.13
CA VAL A 62 1.83 18.61 8.55
C VAL A 62 2.87 18.56 9.67
N SER A 63 3.69 19.60 9.73
CA SER A 63 4.60 19.84 10.83
C SER A 63 4.39 21.26 11.36
N ALA A 64 3.97 21.37 12.62
CA ALA A 64 3.82 22.65 13.30
C ALA A 64 4.95 22.83 14.32
N ILE A 65 5.56 24.01 14.32
CA ILE A 65 6.50 24.43 15.36
C ILE A 65 5.81 25.52 16.17
N TYR A 66 5.68 25.31 17.47
CA TYR A 66 5.15 26.29 18.42
C TYR A 66 6.31 27.01 19.09
N ARG A 67 6.30 28.35 19.06
CA ARG A 67 7.36 29.14 19.68
C ARG A 67 6.84 30.49 20.15
N ASP A 68 6.80 30.68 21.46
CA ASP A 68 6.45 31.95 22.09
C ASP A 68 7.52 32.35 23.12
N PRO A 69 7.91 33.64 23.19
CA PRO A 69 8.77 34.15 24.26
C PRO A 69 8.18 33.96 25.67
N ASP A 70 6.86 33.89 25.79
CA ASP A 70 6.17 33.60 27.04
C ASP A 70 6.18 32.08 27.30
N PRO A 71 6.84 31.60 28.38
CA PRO A 71 6.97 30.17 28.67
C PRO A 71 5.65 29.51 29.09
N VAL A 72 4.63 30.29 29.43
CA VAL A 72 3.29 29.79 29.76
C VAL A 72 2.52 29.41 28.48
N LYS A 73 2.93 29.93 27.32
CA LYS A 73 2.28 29.63 26.04
C LYS A 73 2.90 28.43 25.34
N LYS A 74 2.15 27.91 24.36
CA LYS A 74 2.55 26.78 23.51
C LYS A 74 3.96 26.95 22.95
N ASN A 75 4.85 26.03 23.31
CA ASN A 75 6.20 25.90 22.79
C ASN A 75 6.49 24.43 22.48
N GLY A 76 7.14 24.12 21.37
CA GLY A 76 7.44 22.72 20.99
C GLY A 76 7.13 22.42 19.54
N TYR A 77 6.77 21.18 19.24
CA TYR A 77 6.47 20.75 17.88
C TYR A 77 5.37 19.69 17.84
N SER A 78 4.66 19.66 16.71
CA SER A 78 3.63 18.69 16.39
C SER A 78 3.85 18.18 14.97
N HIS A 79 3.67 16.88 14.80
CA HIS A 79 3.53 16.20 13.53
C HIS A 79 2.18 15.50 13.51
N GLY A 80 1.50 15.51 12.38
CA GLY A 80 0.23 14.82 12.27
C GLY A 80 -0.39 14.93 10.89
N CYS A 81 -1.64 14.49 10.82
CA CYS A 81 -2.42 14.49 9.59
C CYS A 81 -3.53 15.49 9.70
N ASP A 82 -3.16 16.75 9.59
CA ASP A 82 -4.10 17.84 9.63
C ASP A 82 -4.27 18.45 8.25
N ARG A 83 -5.51 18.41 7.75
CA ARG A 83 -5.92 19.10 6.53
C ARG A 83 -6.43 20.51 6.86
N VAL A 84 -7.00 20.71 8.05
CA VAL A 84 -7.71 21.93 8.46
C VAL A 84 -6.77 23.13 8.53
N ASP A 85 -5.52 22.89 8.89
CA ASP A 85 -4.50 23.93 9.01
C ASP A 85 -3.83 24.33 7.68
N CYS A 86 -3.90 23.49 6.64
CA CYS A 86 -3.15 23.67 5.39
C CYS A 86 -3.91 23.43 4.07
N ASP A 87 -5.23 23.28 4.09
CA ASP A 87 -6.00 23.04 2.85
C ASP A 87 -7.50 23.40 3.02
N GLU A 88 -7.81 24.69 3.25
CA GLU A 88 -9.04 25.36 2.77
C GLU A 88 -9.14 26.81 3.27
N SER A 89 -9.01 27.74 2.34
CA SER A 89 -9.65 29.04 2.46
C SER A 89 -10.00 29.58 1.08
N ASP A 90 -11.29 29.47 0.75
CA ASP A 90 -11.90 30.20 -0.37
C ASP A 90 -11.75 31.72 -0.22
N GLN A 91 -11.35 32.22 0.95
CA GLN A 91 -10.99 33.62 1.17
C GLN A 91 -9.54 33.89 0.74
N MET A 92 -9.42 34.50 -0.43
CA MET A 92 -8.15 34.90 -1.04
C MET A 92 -7.45 36.04 -0.28
N SER A 93 -8.18 36.83 0.52
CA SER A 93 -7.74 38.12 1.05
C SER A 93 -7.38 38.16 2.55
N SER A 94 -7.34 37.03 3.25
CA SER A 94 -7.00 37.01 4.66
C SER A 94 -5.48 37.05 4.88
N THR A 95 -5.02 37.99 5.72
CA THR A 95 -3.62 38.11 6.18
C THR A 95 -3.17 36.95 7.08
N VAL A 96 -4.09 36.03 7.38
CA VAL A 96 -3.88 34.87 8.26
C VAL A 96 -3.33 33.67 7.47
N TRP A 97 -3.28 33.72 6.14
CA TRP A 97 -2.80 32.61 5.33
C TRP A 97 -1.51 32.95 4.60
N HIS A 98 -0.49 32.12 4.77
CA HIS A 98 0.75 32.19 4.00
C HIS A 98 0.86 31.04 3.00
N SER A 99 1.54 31.32 1.89
CA SER A 99 1.89 30.26 0.93
C SER A 99 2.98 29.37 1.51
N ALA A 100 2.75 28.07 1.46
CA ALA A 100 3.74 27.04 1.78
C ALA A 100 4.35 26.47 0.48
N PRO A 101 5.51 25.79 0.56
CA PRO A 101 6.02 24.98 -0.55
C PRO A 101 4.94 24.00 -1.06
N GLY A 102 4.93 23.71 -2.36
CA GLY A 102 3.94 22.79 -2.95
C GLY A 102 2.59 23.42 -3.32
N GLY A 103 2.44 24.74 -3.18
CA GLY A 103 1.22 25.46 -3.60
C GLY A 103 0.08 25.43 -2.57
N LEU A 104 0.31 24.82 -1.41
CA LEU A 104 -0.62 24.84 -0.28
C LEU A 104 -0.60 26.21 0.41
N ARG A 105 -1.70 26.52 1.10
CA ARG A 105 -1.82 27.70 1.97
C ARG A 105 -2.06 27.22 3.37
N CYS A 106 -1.22 27.65 4.31
CA CYS A 106 -1.36 27.29 5.72
C CYS A 106 -1.73 28.51 6.56
N ARG A 107 -2.42 28.29 7.69
CA ARG A 107 -2.79 29.36 8.63
C ARG A 107 -1.61 29.76 9.49
N ASP A 108 -1.37 31.06 9.61
CA ASP A 108 -0.70 31.69 10.73
C ASP A 108 -1.71 31.81 11.89
N HIS A 109 -1.88 30.74 12.67
CA HIS A 109 -2.74 30.78 13.84
C HIS A 109 -2.03 31.38 15.05
N ARG A 110 -2.77 32.14 15.88
CA ARG A 110 -2.25 32.76 17.11
C ARG A 110 -1.72 31.73 18.11
N ASP A 111 -2.24 30.50 18.04
CA ASP A 111 -1.89 29.41 18.95
C ASP A 111 -0.49 28.83 18.70
N TYR A 112 0.15 29.15 17.57
CA TYR A 112 1.54 28.74 17.31
C TYR A 112 2.56 29.60 18.07
N GLY A 113 2.13 30.71 18.67
CA GLY A 113 3.02 31.67 19.33
C GLY A 113 3.67 32.64 18.35
N ARG A 114 4.25 33.73 18.86
CA ARG A 114 4.77 34.84 18.02
C ARG A 114 5.82 34.44 16.98
N ARG A 115 6.46 33.29 17.13
CA ARG A 115 7.48 32.75 16.22
C ARG A 115 7.17 31.32 15.78
N GLY A 116 5.97 30.82 16.09
CA GLY A 116 5.55 29.53 15.59
C GLY A 116 5.23 29.62 14.11
N ARG A 117 5.34 28.48 13.44
CA ARG A 117 5.07 28.36 12.01
C ARG A 117 4.56 26.97 11.73
N ILE A 118 3.55 26.88 10.88
CA ILE A 118 3.22 25.64 10.19
C ILE A 118 4.04 25.58 8.90
N THR A 119 4.82 24.52 8.78
CA THR A 119 5.43 24.15 7.51
C THR A 119 4.74 22.90 7.01
N ASP A 120 4.43 22.87 5.71
CA ASP A 120 4.12 21.61 5.06
C ASP A 120 5.27 20.63 5.39
N GLY A 121 4.91 19.50 5.98
CA GLY A 121 5.85 18.46 6.40
C GLY A 121 6.37 17.68 5.20
N VAL A 122 6.48 18.27 4.01
CA VAL A 122 7.11 17.58 2.90
C VAL A 122 8.59 17.44 3.24
N TRP A 123 8.95 16.21 3.57
CA TRP A 123 10.32 15.71 3.54
C TRP A 123 10.81 15.75 2.09
N GLN A 124 11.07 16.95 1.60
CA GLN A 124 11.51 17.21 0.24
C GLN A 124 13.03 17.37 0.24
N LYS A 125 13.69 16.24 0.42
CA LYS A 125 14.72 15.92 -0.55
C LYS A 125 14.51 14.46 -0.95
N PRO A 126 14.08 14.16 -2.19
CA PRO A 126 14.12 12.79 -2.66
C PRO A 126 15.56 12.29 -2.46
N VAL A 127 15.70 11.30 -1.58
CA VAL A 127 16.98 10.67 -1.34
C VAL A 127 17.21 9.75 -2.51
N ASN A 128 18.25 10.03 -3.30
CA ASN A 128 18.59 9.15 -4.40
C ASN A 128 19.21 7.87 -3.84
N LEU A 129 18.36 6.87 -3.60
CA LEU A 129 18.78 5.57 -3.09
C LEU A 129 19.55 4.78 -4.15
N SER A 130 19.51 5.15 -5.44
CA SER A 130 20.29 4.45 -6.47
C SER A 130 21.79 4.44 -6.20
N ALA A 131 22.32 5.49 -5.53
CA ALA A 131 23.71 5.55 -5.10
C ALA A 131 24.05 4.51 -4.01
N CYS A 132 23.05 4.08 -3.23
CA CYS A 132 23.22 3.03 -2.22
C CYS A 132 23.28 1.62 -2.84
N PHE A 133 22.87 1.47 -4.11
CA PHE A 133 22.78 0.19 -4.80
C PHE A 133 23.83 0.10 -5.91
N SER A 134 25.10 -0.01 -5.52
CA SER A 134 26.22 -0.17 -6.44
C SER A 134 26.41 -1.65 -6.83
N GLY A 135 25.45 -2.27 -7.54
CA GLY A 135 25.63 -3.62 -8.09
C GLY A 135 24.36 -4.41 -8.40
N ASP A 136 24.56 -5.64 -8.87
CA ASP A 136 23.50 -6.61 -9.21
C ASP A 136 22.89 -7.19 -7.91
N HIS A 137 21.91 -6.50 -7.33
CA HIS A 137 21.39 -6.83 -6.00
C HIS A 137 20.14 -7.71 -6.09
N ARG A 138 20.29 -8.96 -5.62
CA ARG A 138 19.22 -9.93 -5.37
C ARG A 138 18.95 -10.15 -3.87
N ARG A 139 19.31 -9.18 -3.03
CA ARG A 139 19.22 -9.31 -1.57
C ARG A 139 18.49 -8.11 -0.99
N ASP A 140 17.71 -8.38 0.04
CA ASP A 140 17.02 -7.38 0.84
C ASP A 140 18.04 -6.40 1.44
N THR A 141 17.71 -5.11 1.39
CA THR A 141 18.53 -4.04 1.94
C THR A 141 17.74 -3.27 2.97
N ILE A 142 18.30 -3.09 4.17
CA ILE A 142 17.70 -2.26 5.20
C ILE A 142 18.16 -0.82 4.99
N ILE A 143 17.20 0.08 4.74
CA ILE A 143 17.42 1.51 4.66
C ILE A 143 17.11 2.09 6.04
N SER A 144 18.14 2.48 6.78
CA SER A 144 17.98 3.25 8.01
C SER A 144 17.96 4.74 7.70
N VAL A 145 16.97 5.44 8.27
CA VAL A 145 16.82 6.89 8.23
C VAL A 145 17.06 7.40 9.64
N GLU A 146 18.14 8.16 9.81
CA GLU A 146 18.44 8.87 11.04
C GLU A 146 17.91 10.30 10.95
N ILE A 147 16.97 10.66 11.82
CA ILE A 147 16.44 12.00 11.95
C ILE A 147 17.23 12.72 13.04
N ARG A 148 17.98 13.74 12.62
CA ARG A 148 18.70 14.64 13.53
C ARG A 148 17.99 15.99 13.57
N ASP A 149 17.47 16.36 14.74
CA ASP A 149 17.10 17.75 14.99
C ASP A 149 18.39 18.59 15.01
N LYS A 150 18.41 19.71 14.25
CA LYS A 150 19.51 20.69 14.32
C LYS A 150 19.56 21.42 15.68
N GLY A 151 18.57 21.20 16.56
CA GLY A 151 18.44 21.74 17.91
C GLY A 151 18.78 20.76 19.05
N LYS A 152 17.83 20.54 19.98
CA LYS A 152 18.00 20.04 21.37
C LYS A 152 18.58 18.62 21.55
N GLY A 153 19.10 18.00 20.49
CA GLY A 153 19.80 16.71 20.56
C GLY A 153 18.88 15.49 20.51
N SER A 154 17.61 15.63 20.13
CA SER A 154 16.74 14.49 19.86
C SER A 154 17.19 13.76 18.59
N ARG A 155 17.30 12.44 18.70
CA ARG A 155 17.67 11.52 17.62
C ARG A 155 16.53 10.54 17.42
N GLY A 156 15.93 10.56 16.24
CA GLY A 156 15.00 9.53 15.79
C GLY A 156 15.72 8.57 14.85
N GLU A 157 15.40 7.28 14.95
CA GLU A 157 15.82 6.29 13.96
C GLU A 157 14.60 5.56 13.45
N SER A 158 14.51 5.42 12.13
CA SER A 158 13.52 4.58 11.47
C SER A 158 14.23 3.70 10.48
N ALA A 159 13.74 2.48 10.26
CA ALA A 159 14.32 1.56 9.30
C ALA A 159 13.22 0.98 8.41
N VAL A 160 13.50 0.88 7.11
CA VAL A 160 12.63 0.26 6.12
C VAL A 160 13.42 -0.83 5.41
N ILE A 161 12.83 -2.02 5.31
CA ILE A 161 13.42 -3.11 4.53
C ILE A 161 12.95 -2.96 3.08
N LEU A 162 13.90 -2.78 2.18
CA LEU A 162 13.71 -2.81 0.73
C LEU A 162 14.09 -4.19 0.22
N ASP A 163 13.12 -4.99 -0.17
CA ASP A 163 13.34 -6.20 -0.95
C ASP A 163 13.18 -5.85 -2.45
N PRO A 164 14.27 -5.82 -3.24
CA PRO A 164 14.20 -5.51 -4.67
C PRO A 164 13.53 -6.62 -5.51
N LEU A 165 13.32 -7.81 -4.93
CA LEU A 165 12.61 -8.93 -5.54
C LEU A 165 11.13 -8.93 -5.16
N ALA A 166 10.71 -8.11 -4.19
CA ALA A 166 9.31 -7.97 -3.85
C ALA A 166 8.53 -7.45 -5.08
N PRO A 167 7.39 -8.06 -5.41
CA PRO A 167 6.64 -7.69 -6.62
C PRO A 167 6.04 -6.28 -6.55
N GLY A 168 5.93 -5.69 -5.34
CA GLY A 168 5.29 -4.39 -5.12
C GLY A 168 3.77 -4.42 -5.25
N PHE A 169 3.15 -5.59 -5.39
CA PHE A 169 1.70 -5.77 -5.41
C PHE A 169 1.29 -7.09 -4.75
N GLU A 170 0.01 -7.19 -4.39
CA GLU A 170 -0.62 -8.37 -3.84
C GLU A 170 -1.77 -8.84 -4.75
N ILE A 171 -1.97 -10.16 -4.85
CA ILE A 171 -3.09 -10.77 -5.57
C ILE A 171 -4.19 -11.12 -4.58
N VAL A 172 -5.37 -10.55 -4.77
CA VAL A 172 -6.54 -10.81 -3.95
C VAL A 172 -7.60 -11.53 -4.79
N PRO A 173 -7.87 -12.83 -4.53
CA PRO A 173 -8.99 -13.50 -5.18
C PRO A 173 -10.29 -12.91 -4.65
N LEU A 174 -11.11 -12.34 -5.53
CA LEU A 174 -12.43 -11.82 -5.13
C LEU A 174 -13.45 -12.94 -4.92
N ARG A 175 -13.15 -14.14 -5.43
CA ARG A 175 -13.91 -15.36 -5.19
C ARG A 175 -12.97 -16.55 -5.09
N ALA A 176 -12.71 -17.00 -3.87
CA ALA A 176 -11.78 -18.11 -3.60
C ALA A 176 -12.33 -19.50 -3.98
N LEU A 177 -13.64 -19.63 -4.19
CA LEU A 177 -14.29 -20.90 -4.54
C LEU A 177 -14.80 -20.86 -5.98
N PHE A 178 -14.41 -21.87 -6.76
CA PHE A 178 -14.93 -22.08 -8.11
C PHE A 178 -15.54 -23.49 -8.22
N ASN A 179 -16.43 -23.64 -9.19
CA ASN A 179 -17.08 -24.90 -9.54
C ASN A 179 -17.47 -24.89 -11.02
N GLU A 180 -18.17 -25.93 -11.46
CA GLU A 180 -18.66 -26.07 -12.84
C GLU A 180 -19.55 -24.91 -13.31
N ARG A 181 -20.23 -24.20 -12.39
CA ARG A 181 -21.08 -23.04 -12.69
C ARG A 181 -20.32 -21.72 -12.72
N THR A 182 -19.05 -21.72 -12.31
CA THR A 182 -18.24 -20.51 -12.30
C THR A 182 -17.85 -20.15 -13.73
N LYS A 183 -18.39 -19.04 -14.23
CA LYS A 183 -18.09 -18.54 -15.58
C LYS A 183 -16.79 -17.74 -15.60
N ASP A 184 -16.58 -16.92 -14.56
CA ASP A 184 -15.46 -15.99 -14.49
C ASP A 184 -14.68 -16.16 -13.19
N ILE A 185 -13.36 -16.02 -13.31
CA ILE A 185 -12.42 -15.96 -12.20
C ILE A 185 -12.05 -14.48 -12.01
N LEU A 186 -12.23 -13.98 -10.80
CA LEU A 186 -12.07 -12.58 -10.46
C LEU A 186 -10.89 -12.41 -9.51
N ILE A 187 -9.89 -11.63 -9.94
CA ILE A 187 -8.73 -11.28 -9.11
C ILE A 187 -8.58 -9.77 -9.09
N LYS A 188 -8.14 -9.22 -7.97
CA LYS A 188 -7.74 -7.82 -7.84
C LYS A 188 -6.26 -7.74 -7.49
N THR A 189 -5.54 -6.82 -8.11
CA THR A 189 -4.16 -6.52 -7.73
C THR A 189 -4.15 -5.27 -6.86
N ASN A 190 -3.70 -5.40 -5.62
CA ASN A 190 -3.52 -4.23 -4.75
C ASN A 190 -2.06 -3.78 -4.84
N SER A 191 -1.82 -2.49 -5.07
CA SER A 191 -0.48 -1.95 -4.96
C SER A 191 -0.01 -2.00 -3.50
N ASN A 192 1.21 -2.49 -3.31
CA ASN A 192 1.97 -2.38 -2.07
C ASN A 192 3.37 -1.81 -2.36
N GLY A 193 3.45 -0.83 -3.27
CA GLY A 193 4.69 -0.19 -3.70
C GLY A 193 4.86 -0.08 -5.21
N ALA A 194 4.12 -0.86 -6.00
CA ALA A 194 4.10 -0.74 -7.46
C ALA A 194 3.20 0.44 -7.91
N THR A 195 3.57 1.11 -9.00
CA THR A 195 2.75 2.18 -9.57
C THR A 195 1.40 1.65 -10.03
N ASN A 196 0.29 2.26 -9.57
CA ASN A 196 -1.04 1.94 -10.10
C ASN A 196 -1.06 2.15 -11.62
N GLY A 197 -1.68 1.23 -12.36
CA GLY A 197 -1.66 1.23 -13.82
C GLY A 197 -0.40 0.59 -14.44
N ALA A 198 0.53 0.03 -13.65
CA ALA A 198 1.62 -0.76 -14.21
C ALA A 198 1.08 -2.08 -14.80
N MET A 199 1.50 -2.43 -16.02
CA MET A 199 1.07 -3.64 -16.71
C MET A 199 1.72 -4.90 -16.13
N LEU A 200 0.93 -5.95 -15.96
CA LEU A 200 1.31 -7.24 -15.42
C LEU A 200 0.94 -8.36 -16.40
N GLY A 201 1.86 -9.30 -16.61
CA GLY A 201 1.52 -10.57 -17.26
C GLY A 201 0.87 -11.51 -16.26
N VAL A 202 -0.25 -12.13 -16.63
CA VAL A 202 -0.98 -13.10 -15.80
C VAL A 202 -0.93 -14.46 -16.48
N THR A 203 -0.56 -15.50 -15.74
CA THR A 203 -0.68 -16.88 -16.19
C THR A 203 -1.56 -17.66 -15.22
N PHE A 204 -2.63 -18.25 -15.75
CA PHE A 204 -3.50 -19.16 -15.04
C PHE A 204 -3.11 -20.60 -15.38
N HIS A 205 -2.95 -21.44 -14.37
CA HIS A 205 -2.67 -22.86 -14.51
C HIS A 205 -3.81 -23.69 -13.93
N CYS A 206 -4.33 -24.62 -14.71
CA CYS A 206 -5.22 -25.67 -14.20
C CYS A 206 -4.39 -26.83 -13.65
N LEU A 207 -4.58 -27.16 -12.37
CA LEU A 207 -3.96 -28.29 -11.70
C LEU A 207 -5.07 -29.26 -11.27
N GLY A 208 -4.99 -30.51 -11.70
CA GLY A 208 -5.97 -31.55 -11.36
C GLY A 208 -5.73 -32.83 -12.16
N ASP A 209 -6.78 -33.62 -12.37
CA ASP A 209 -6.71 -34.90 -13.11
C ASP A 209 -6.70 -34.71 -14.64
N VAL A 210 -6.36 -33.51 -15.11
CA VAL A 210 -6.31 -33.16 -16.54
C VAL A 210 -4.89 -32.84 -16.95
N ALA A 211 -4.62 -32.94 -18.26
CA ALA A 211 -3.39 -32.40 -18.83
C ALA A 211 -3.23 -30.94 -18.40
N GLN A 212 -2.09 -30.62 -17.80
CA GLN A 212 -1.82 -29.27 -17.32
C GLN A 212 -1.93 -28.30 -18.49
N SER A 213 -2.89 -27.38 -18.38
CA SER A 213 -3.09 -26.32 -19.37
C SER A 213 -2.87 -24.98 -18.70
N SER A 214 -2.24 -24.06 -19.42
CA SER A 214 -2.07 -22.68 -19.00
C SER A 214 -2.70 -21.69 -19.97
N LYS A 215 -3.11 -20.54 -19.45
CA LYS A 215 -3.62 -19.41 -20.24
C LYS A 215 -2.93 -18.13 -19.78
N ASN A 216 -2.50 -17.33 -20.74
CA ASN A 216 -1.84 -16.05 -20.49
C ASN A 216 -2.81 -14.91 -20.76
N ALA A 217 -2.71 -13.84 -19.99
CA ALA A 217 -3.42 -12.59 -20.17
C ALA A 217 -2.57 -11.43 -19.63
N GLU A 218 -3.09 -10.21 -19.77
CA GLU A 218 -2.48 -9.01 -19.22
C GLU A 218 -3.50 -8.27 -18.36
N THR A 219 -3.01 -7.60 -17.33
CA THR A 219 -3.82 -6.74 -16.45
C THR A 219 -2.97 -5.57 -15.94
N TYR A 220 -3.57 -4.69 -15.14
CA TYR A 220 -2.89 -3.55 -14.56
C TYR A 220 -2.97 -3.59 -13.03
N VAL A 221 -1.93 -3.07 -12.37
CA VAL A 221 -1.91 -2.90 -10.90
C VAL A 221 -3.05 -1.96 -10.50
N GLY A 222 -3.88 -2.40 -9.55
CA GLY A 222 -5.00 -1.64 -9.01
C GLY A 222 -6.36 -1.99 -9.63
N GLU A 223 -6.37 -2.77 -10.72
CA GLU A 223 -7.60 -3.14 -11.42
C GLU A 223 -8.18 -4.49 -10.96
N VAL A 224 -9.48 -4.66 -11.19
CA VAL A 224 -10.14 -5.96 -11.09
C VAL A 224 -10.06 -6.64 -12.44
N PHE A 225 -9.36 -7.77 -12.48
CA PHE A 225 -9.23 -8.59 -13.66
C PHE A 225 -10.29 -9.69 -13.70
N VAL A 226 -10.94 -9.83 -14.86
CA VAL A 226 -11.98 -10.83 -15.13
C VAL A 226 -11.43 -11.83 -16.14
N PHE A 227 -11.26 -13.07 -15.71
CA PHE A 227 -10.79 -14.16 -16.57
C PHE A 227 -11.93 -15.15 -16.87
N PRO A 228 -12.40 -15.25 -18.12
CA PRO A 228 -13.40 -16.25 -18.51
C PRO A 228 -12.82 -17.66 -18.31
N LYS A 229 -13.40 -18.45 -17.42
CA LYS A 229 -12.95 -19.81 -17.11
C LYS A 229 -13.15 -20.70 -18.34
N PRO A 230 -12.10 -21.34 -18.85
CA PRO A 230 -12.24 -22.29 -19.95
C PRO A 230 -13.22 -23.42 -19.62
N THR A 231 -13.91 -23.92 -20.64
CA THR A 231 -14.95 -24.96 -20.48
C THR A 231 -14.35 -26.31 -20.09
N ASP A 232 -13.15 -26.62 -20.57
CA ASP A 232 -12.35 -27.78 -20.22
C ASP A 232 -11.81 -27.75 -18.78
N TRP A 233 -11.87 -26.58 -18.11
CA TRP A 233 -11.43 -26.41 -16.72
C TRP A 233 -12.49 -26.82 -15.69
N GLY A 234 -13.49 -27.62 -16.08
CA GLY A 234 -14.47 -28.20 -15.16
C GLY A 234 -13.88 -29.24 -14.19
N ARG A 235 -12.74 -29.84 -14.57
CA ARG A 235 -12.03 -30.87 -13.79
C ARG A 235 -10.76 -30.36 -13.09
N CYS A 236 -10.52 -29.05 -13.09
CA CYS A 236 -9.42 -28.48 -12.32
C CYS A 236 -9.75 -28.59 -10.83
N HIS A 237 -8.83 -29.13 -10.05
CA HIS A 237 -8.94 -29.10 -8.59
C HIS A 237 -8.46 -27.76 -8.07
N VAL A 238 -7.35 -27.24 -8.61
CA VAL A 238 -6.74 -25.97 -8.20
C VAL A 238 -6.50 -25.12 -9.45
N ILE A 239 -6.78 -23.82 -9.34
CA ILE A 239 -6.36 -22.83 -10.33
C ILE A 239 -5.26 -22.01 -9.69
N MET A 240 -4.03 -22.18 -10.16
CA MET A 240 -2.90 -21.37 -9.72
C MET A 240 -2.81 -20.13 -10.61
N VAL A 241 -2.71 -18.96 -9.99
CA VAL A 241 -2.55 -17.67 -10.67
C VAL A 241 -1.15 -17.16 -10.40
N GLN A 242 -0.38 -16.94 -11.46
CA GLN A 242 0.95 -16.36 -11.40
C GLN A 242 0.91 -14.98 -12.07
N LEU A 243 1.50 -13.97 -11.42
CA LEU A 243 1.70 -12.64 -11.99
C LEU A 243 3.18 -12.39 -12.18
N ASN A 244 3.55 -11.87 -13.35
CA ASN A 244 4.91 -11.49 -13.68
C ASN A 244 4.97 -9.99 -13.99
N SER A 245 5.84 -9.28 -13.27
CA SER A 245 6.06 -7.83 -13.41
C SER A 245 7.09 -7.47 -14.48
N GLU A 246 7.54 -8.42 -15.31
CA GLU A 246 8.73 -8.25 -16.18
C GLU A 246 8.63 -7.11 -17.19
N ILE A 247 7.44 -6.55 -17.42
CA ILE A 247 7.27 -5.36 -18.26
C ILE A 247 7.75 -4.07 -17.55
N ALA A 248 7.78 -4.05 -16.21
CA ALA A 248 8.29 -2.92 -15.43
C ALA A 248 9.83 -2.81 -15.43
N LYS A 249 10.56 -3.92 -15.67
CA LYS A 249 12.04 -3.90 -15.73
C LYS A 249 12.59 -2.99 -16.83
N LYS A 250 11.85 -2.78 -17.93
CA LYS A 250 12.26 -1.85 -19.01
C LYS A 250 12.07 -0.37 -18.67
N ASN A 251 11.20 -0.04 -17.71
CA ASN A 251 10.86 1.34 -17.37
C ASN A 251 11.49 1.82 -16.05
N PHE A 252 11.96 0.90 -15.19
CA PHE A 252 12.66 1.28 -13.97
C PHE A 252 14.00 1.99 -14.24
N SER A 253 14.62 1.76 -15.40
CA SER A 253 15.81 2.47 -15.87
C SER A 253 15.53 3.89 -16.42
N ARG A 254 14.26 4.33 -16.46
CA ARG A 254 13.87 5.67 -16.93
C ARG A 254 13.23 6.57 -15.87
N LEU A 255 13.00 6.06 -14.66
CA LEU A 255 12.34 6.79 -13.57
C LEU A 255 13.28 7.11 -12.38
N LEU A 256 14.59 6.94 -12.57
CA LEU A 256 15.65 7.42 -11.69
C LEU A 256 16.48 8.50 -12.38
#